data_AF-A0AAW2H4J6-F1
#
_entry.id   AF-A0AAW2H4J6-F1
#
_cell.length_a   1.000
_cell.length_b   1.000
_cell.length_c   1.000
_cell.angle_alpha   90.00
_cell.angle_beta   90.00
_cell.angle_gamma   90.00
#
_symmetry.space_group_name_H-M   'P 1'
#
loop_
_entity.id
_entity.type
_entity.pdbx_description
1 polymer ?
#
loop_
_entity_poly.entity_id
_entity_poly.type
_entity_poly.pdbx_seq_one_letter_code
_entity_poly.pdbx_strand_id
1 'polypeptide(L)'
;MEDNLLGVNKDPMKDPLSISDCEKQDSDVPADLAKVDKNKTKKKLKVGITKKSKCQFKKDILSKNKKAQHLFKELKNSEELKPLPLRDIKKLLRLHINLIHKVPPQHKIELSGSHPPNKQEKILFFKYRPIRKGAYTPKEDTIIKENWKMFCELHDWDEKKPKPFLCWRHNGMYYIHDLRERQKFVQFLANGLPSRTLYSVYSRFKILYRNKITRVRYTFEEDKKILTYMQDTELNNRVRKFSELAKILKRTNRSVLLRYQYLKKKYFETEEEVQRLVDIKWTLPLIRKFIKNLLNITLSEDIMELKDAMLPKPIWQKLEEKLNINHNVLKTFWQNQLHLQLFSTDPIYLNDIKIQLIEYMYAKGISSTREIIWSNVAKLFDGATAVFLCRTFFYLVQECKMTNVDNFASVVEHLYHTKIPEILKASNDKFLPKIIYKNGKISLLNQKNEISTVDINDQEIDHF
;
A
#
# COMPACT_ATOMS: atom_id res chain seq x y z
N MET A 1 10.47 -29.60 46.92
CA MET A 1 9.29 -28.74 46.78
C MET A 1 9.79 -27.37 46.38
N GLU A 2 9.30 -26.89 45.24
CA GLU A 2 9.21 -25.49 44.77
C GLU A 2 10.52 -24.69 44.72
N ASP A 3 11.17 -24.44 43.57
CA ASP A 3 10.75 -24.15 42.18
C ASP A 3 10.07 -22.78 42.05
N ASN A 4 10.82 -21.75 41.63
CA ASN A 4 10.27 -20.53 41.02
C ASN A 4 11.30 -19.74 40.17
N LEU A 5 11.22 -20.01 38.87
CA LEU A 5 11.08 -19.05 37.76
C LEU A 5 12.24 -18.07 37.43
N LEU A 6 13.16 -18.58 36.61
CA LEU A 6 13.92 -17.82 35.62
C LEU A 6 12.97 -17.27 34.53
N GLY A 7 12.74 -15.97 34.55
CA GLY A 7 12.06 -15.23 33.48
C GLY A 7 13.00 -14.99 32.30
N VAL A 8 13.05 -15.93 31.36
CA VAL A 8 13.75 -15.79 30.07
C VAL A 8 13.18 -14.60 29.30
N ASN A 9 14.02 -13.59 29.08
CA ASN A 9 13.74 -12.41 28.27
C ASN A 9 13.42 -12.88 26.83
N LYS A 10 12.19 -12.65 26.39
CA LYS A 10 11.74 -13.00 25.03
C LYS A 10 12.10 -11.87 24.08
N ASP A 11 13.13 -12.12 23.27
CA ASP A 11 13.52 -11.33 22.09
C ASP A 11 12.32 -11.20 21.11
N PRO A 12 12.00 -10.01 20.55
CA PRO A 12 10.77 -9.83 19.78
C PRO A 12 10.84 -10.44 18.37
N MET A 13 9.66 -10.90 17.95
CA MET A 13 9.43 -11.97 16.98
C MET A 13 9.49 -11.56 15.49
N LYS A 14 10.22 -10.50 15.10
CA LYS A 14 10.56 -10.18 13.69
C LYS A 14 11.60 -9.06 13.60
N ASP A 15 12.71 -9.36 12.95
CA ASP A 15 13.91 -8.55 12.87
C ASP A 15 13.96 -7.73 11.55
N PRO A 16 14.31 -6.44 11.55
CA PRO A 16 14.53 -5.66 10.33
C PRO A 16 15.61 -6.23 9.40
N LEU A 17 16.59 -6.96 9.94
CA LEU A 17 17.60 -7.71 9.19
C LEU A 17 17.10 -9.09 8.75
N SER A 18 16.10 -9.65 9.44
CA SER A 18 15.44 -10.88 9.03
C SER A 18 14.53 -10.62 7.83
N ILE A 19 14.84 -11.30 6.73
CA ILE A 19 14.05 -11.29 5.51
C ILE A 19 12.95 -12.36 5.67
N SER A 20 11.91 -12.06 6.47
CA SER A 20 10.65 -12.81 6.40
C SER A 20 9.63 -11.99 5.60
N ASP A 21 9.32 -12.47 4.39
CA ASP A 21 8.41 -11.82 3.45
C ASP A 21 6.98 -11.82 3.99
N CYS A 22 6.62 -10.76 4.73
CA CYS A 22 5.23 -10.48 5.05
C CYS A 22 4.95 -8.99 5.28
N GLU A 23 5.50 -8.10 4.45
CA GLU A 23 5.06 -6.70 4.45
C GLU A 23 4.84 -6.20 3.02
N LYS A 24 3.59 -6.34 2.56
CA LYS A 24 3.09 -5.52 1.45
C LYS A 24 2.47 -4.27 2.05
N GLN A 25 2.98 -3.14 1.58
CA GLN A 25 2.47 -1.79 1.79
C GLN A 25 0.94 -1.71 1.73
N ASP A 26 0.37 -1.14 2.78
CA ASP A 26 -0.84 -0.30 2.76
C ASP A 26 -0.65 0.77 3.85
N SER A 27 0.22 1.75 3.58
CA SER A 27 0.29 2.98 4.35
C SER A 27 -0.74 3.95 3.77
N ASP A 28 -1.97 3.94 4.29
CA ASP A 28 -2.93 5.07 4.18
C ASP A 28 -4.17 4.82 5.05
N VAL A 29 -4.09 5.16 6.34
CA VAL A 29 -5.27 5.42 7.20
C VAL A 29 -5.06 6.72 7.97
N PRO A 30 -5.91 7.74 7.80
CA PRO A 30 -6.11 8.80 8.80
C PRO A 30 -7.16 8.37 9.84
N ALA A 31 -6.87 8.68 11.11
CA ALA A 31 -7.83 8.70 12.21
C ALA A 31 -8.81 9.89 12.10
N ASP A 32 -9.86 9.87 12.94
CA ASP A 32 -10.97 10.83 13.16
C ASP A 32 -12.31 10.50 12.45
N LEU A 33 -13.48 10.33 13.12
CA LEU A 33 -13.93 10.70 14.47
C LEU A 33 -15.11 9.82 14.98
N ALA A 34 -15.04 9.51 16.28
CA ALA A 34 -16.03 9.70 17.36
C ALA A 34 -17.52 9.23 17.34
N LYS A 35 -17.86 8.57 18.47
CA LYS A 35 -19.12 8.46 19.25
C LYS A 35 -20.26 7.59 18.70
N VAL A 36 -20.55 6.47 19.40
CA VAL A 36 -21.79 6.23 20.20
C VAL A 36 -21.69 4.90 20.97
N ASP A 37 -22.11 5.00 22.24
CA ASP A 37 -22.54 4.05 23.28
C ASP A 37 -21.68 2.91 23.85
N LYS A 38 -21.48 3.07 25.16
CA LYS A 38 -20.98 2.11 26.15
C LYS A 38 -22.11 1.16 26.54
N ASN A 39 -21.84 -0.14 26.45
CA ASN A 39 -22.21 -1.19 27.41
C ASN A 39 -22.50 -2.51 26.68
N LYS A 40 -21.54 -3.45 26.73
CA LYS A 40 -21.73 -4.80 27.31
C LYS A 40 -20.51 -5.70 27.03
N THR A 41 -19.88 -6.05 28.15
CA THR A 41 -19.31 -7.37 28.46
C THR A 41 -18.12 -7.88 27.65
N LYS A 42 -16.96 -7.73 28.29
CA LYS A 42 -15.70 -8.45 28.13
C LYS A 42 -15.88 -9.93 27.70
N LYS A 43 -15.35 -10.29 26.52
CA LYS A 43 -14.71 -11.59 26.29
C LYS A 43 -13.46 -11.39 25.43
N LYS A 44 -12.30 -11.56 26.07
CA LYS A 44 -11.00 -11.71 25.40
C LYS A 44 -11.08 -12.88 24.43
N LEU A 45 -10.88 -12.65 23.13
CA LEU A 45 -10.44 -13.69 22.21
C LEU A 45 -9.09 -13.31 21.64
N LYS A 46 -8.05 -13.90 22.24
CA LYS A 46 -6.76 -14.13 21.59
C LYS A 46 -7.03 -15.02 20.37
N VAL A 47 -6.86 -14.50 19.16
CA VAL A 47 -6.89 -15.33 17.95
C VAL A 47 -5.47 -15.49 17.45
N GLY A 48 -4.73 -16.37 18.11
CA GLY A 48 -3.61 -17.07 17.50
C GLY A 48 -4.20 -18.13 16.58
N ILE A 49 -4.13 -17.92 15.27
CA ILE A 49 -4.62 -18.88 14.27
C ILE A 49 -3.62 -20.04 14.18
N THR A 50 -3.89 -21.12 14.93
CA THR A 50 -3.13 -22.38 14.89
C THR A 50 -3.34 -23.12 13.56
N LYS A 51 -2.35 -23.93 13.17
CA LYS A 51 -2.30 -24.76 11.94
C LYS A 51 -3.59 -25.57 11.66
N LYS A 52 -4.41 -25.87 12.68
CA LYS A 52 -5.73 -26.53 12.55
C LYS A 52 -6.72 -25.77 11.66
N SER A 53 -6.70 -24.44 11.69
CA SER A 53 -7.61 -23.58 10.89
C SER A 53 -7.35 -23.63 9.38
N LYS A 54 -6.08 -23.79 8.93
CA LYS A 54 -5.72 -23.97 7.52
C LYS A 54 -6.30 -25.28 6.96
N CYS A 55 -6.27 -26.35 7.75
CA CYS A 55 -6.82 -27.67 7.38
C CYS A 55 -8.36 -27.68 7.32
N GLN A 56 -9.02 -27.02 8.26
CA GLN A 56 -10.48 -26.88 8.23
C GLN A 56 -10.96 -26.02 7.05
N PHE A 57 -10.23 -24.95 6.71
CA PHE A 57 -10.59 -24.08 5.58
C PHE A 57 -10.44 -24.79 4.22
N LYS A 58 -9.42 -25.66 4.03
CA LYS A 58 -9.30 -26.52 2.85
C LYS A 58 -10.48 -27.51 2.71
N LYS A 59 -10.99 -28.07 3.82
CA LYS A 59 -12.14 -28.98 3.82
C LYS A 59 -13.47 -28.26 3.54
N ASP A 60 -13.65 -27.04 4.05
CA ASP A 60 -14.90 -26.27 3.92
C ASP A 60 -15.15 -25.72 2.49
N ILE A 61 -14.10 -25.71 1.66
CA ILE A 61 -14.09 -25.30 0.25
C ILE A 61 -14.75 -26.35 -0.68
N LEU A 62 -14.91 -27.60 -0.22
CA LEU A 62 -15.39 -28.71 -1.06
C LEU A 62 -16.93 -28.88 -1.12
N SER A 63 -17.69 -28.06 -0.40
CA SER A 63 -19.17 -28.07 -0.44
C SER A 63 -19.68 -27.15 -1.56
N LYS A 64 -19.79 -27.68 -2.78
CA LYS A 64 -20.13 -26.93 -4.01
C LYS A 64 -21.60 -27.09 -4.47
N ASN A 65 -22.03 -26.15 -5.31
CA ASN A 65 -23.36 -25.88 -5.90
C ASN A 65 -24.30 -24.94 -5.15
N LYS A 66 -24.67 -25.18 -3.88
CA LYS A 66 -25.66 -24.30 -3.19
C LYS A 66 -25.15 -22.87 -2.92
N LYS A 67 -23.85 -22.71 -2.61
CA LYS A 67 -23.26 -21.39 -2.29
C LYS A 67 -23.04 -20.50 -3.52
N ALA A 68 -22.67 -21.08 -4.66
CA ALA A 68 -22.53 -20.34 -5.92
C ALA A 68 -23.89 -19.82 -6.40
N GLN A 69 -24.94 -20.64 -6.33
CA GLN A 69 -26.32 -20.23 -6.61
C GLN A 69 -26.81 -19.09 -5.70
N HIS A 70 -26.40 -19.09 -4.42
CA HIS A 70 -26.69 -17.98 -3.52
C HIS A 70 -25.99 -16.68 -3.96
N LEU A 71 -24.73 -16.73 -4.38
CA LEU A 71 -24.00 -15.59 -4.93
C LEU A 71 -24.64 -15.06 -6.23
N PHE A 72 -25.17 -15.95 -7.07
CA PHE A 72 -25.97 -15.58 -8.25
C PHE A 72 -27.25 -14.83 -7.87
N LYS A 73 -27.96 -15.29 -6.83
CA LYS A 73 -29.17 -14.63 -6.34
C LYS A 73 -28.84 -13.27 -5.71
N GLU A 74 -27.75 -13.16 -4.94
CA GLU A 74 -27.25 -11.88 -4.41
C GLU A 74 -26.90 -10.89 -5.54
N LEU A 75 -26.26 -11.36 -6.62
CA LEU A 75 -25.95 -10.53 -7.79
C LEU A 75 -27.20 -9.99 -8.48
N LYS A 76 -28.18 -10.86 -8.76
CA LYS A 76 -29.45 -10.48 -9.40
C LYS A 76 -30.24 -9.51 -8.53
N ASN A 77 -30.15 -9.63 -7.21
CA ASN A 77 -30.83 -8.75 -6.24
C ASN A 77 -30.07 -7.46 -5.92
N SER A 78 -28.88 -7.24 -6.49
CA SER A 78 -28.10 -6.03 -6.20
C SER A 78 -28.83 -4.75 -6.66
N GLU A 79 -29.04 -3.82 -5.72
CA GLU A 79 -29.80 -2.57 -5.95
C GLU A 79 -29.25 -1.69 -7.09
N GLU A 80 -27.99 -1.87 -7.49
CA GLU A 80 -27.38 -1.14 -8.61
C GLU A 80 -27.95 -1.55 -9.98
N LEU A 81 -28.74 -2.63 -10.08
CA LEU A 81 -29.39 -3.09 -11.32
C LEU A 81 -30.85 -2.63 -11.46
N LYS A 82 -31.46 -2.06 -10.41
CA LYS A 82 -32.85 -1.61 -10.48
C LYS A 82 -32.95 -0.36 -11.36
N PRO A 83 -33.86 -0.32 -12.35
CA PRO A 83 -34.07 0.87 -13.19
C PRO A 83 -34.52 2.05 -12.33
N LEU A 84 -34.11 3.27 -12.71
CA LEU A 84 -34.59 4.48 -12.05
C LEU A 84 -36.10 4.67 -12.26
N PRO A 85 -36.80 5.32 -11.32
CA PRO A 85 -38.19 5.72 -11.52
C PRO A 85 -38.36 6.53 -12.80
N LEU A 86 -39.44 6.30 -13.54
CA LEU A 86 -39.72 7.00 -14.81
C LEU A 86 -39.76 8.53 -14.65
N ARG A 87 -40.22 9.03 -13.49
CA ARG A 87 -40.21 10.46 -13.16
C ARG A 87 -38.79 11.03 -13.18
N ASP A 88 -37.84 10.35 -12.55
CA ASP A 88 -36.44 10.77 -12.45
C ASP A 88 -35.78 10.74 -13.84
N ILE A 89 -36.09 9.72 -14.65
CA ILE A 89 -35.59 9.63 -16.04
C ILE A 89 -36.09 10.80 -16.88
N LYS A 90 -37.40 11.12 -16.85
CA LYS A 90 -37.96 12.27 -17.58
C LYS A 90 -37.33 13.59 -17.16
N LYS A 91 -37.02 13.74 -15.86
CA LYS A 91 -36.33 14.94 -15.33
C LYS A 91 -34.89 15.04 -15.85
N LEU A 92 -34.14 13.94 -15.85
CA LEU A 92 -32.76 13.90 -16.36
C LEU A 92 -32.69 14.18 -17.88
N LEU A 93 -33.68 13.71 -18.64
CA LEU A 93 -33.75 13.94 -20.10
C LEU A 93 -33.97 15.41 -20.46
N ARG A 94 -34.67 16.16 -19.60
CA ARG A 94 -34.98 17.60 -19.78
C ARG A 94 -34.07 18.52 -18.97
N LEU A 95 -33.03 17.96 -18.36
CA LEU A 95 -32.16 18.70 -17.45
C LEU A 95 -31.28 19.68 -18.25
N HIS A 96 -31.42 20.97 -17.96
CA HIS A 96 -30.53 22.02 -18.41
C HIS A 96 -29.76 22.57 -17.21
N ILE A 97 -28.44 22.50 -17.29
CA ILE A 97 -27.55 22.80 -16.19
C ILE A 97 -27.14 24.26 -16.24
N ASN A 98 -27.50 24.97 -15.18
CA ASN A 98 -27.16 26.36 -14.97
C ASN A 98 -25.87 26.44 -14.15
N LEU A 99 -24.85 27.09 -14.72
CA LEU A 99 -23.57 27.33 -14.05
C LEU A 99 -23.65 28.64 -13.26
N ILE A 100 -23.34 28.58 -11.97
CA ILE A 100 -23.30 29.75 -11.08
C ILE A 100 -22.00 30.56 -11.19
N HIS A 101 -21.01 30.05 -11.93
CA HIS A 101 -19.68 30.63 -12.00
C HIS A 101 -19.19 30.69 -13.44
N LYS A 102 -18.28 31.62 -13.71
CA LYS A 102 -17.59 31.69 -14.99
C LYS A 102 -16.59 30.54 -15.08
N VAL A 103 -16.83 29.61 -16.01
CA VAL A 103 -15.97 28.43 -16.20
C VAL A 103 -14.55 28.85 -16.57
N PRO A 104 -13.53 28.43 -15.80
CA PRO A 104 -12.14 28.68 -16.14
C PRO A 104 -11.76 28.07 -17.51
N PRO A 105 -10.90 28.72 -18.32
CA PRO A 105 -10.54 28.23 -19.65
C PRO A 105 -10.03 26.78 -19.67
N GLN A 106 -9.27 26.38 -18.66
CA GLN A 106 -8.73 25.02 -18.55
C GLN A 106 -9.81 23.94 -18.35
N HIS A 107 -10.95 24.30 -17.76
CA HIS A 107 -12.10 23.40 -17.59
C HIS A 107 -13.01 23.34 -18.82
N LYS A 108 -12.66 24.06 -19.90
CA LYS A 108 -13.32 23.94 -21.21
C LYS A 108 -12.60 22.95 -22.14
N ILE A 109 -11.41 22.48 -21.77
CA ILE A 109 -10.58 21.60 -22.58
C ILE A 109 -11.18 20.18 -22.64
N GLU A 110 -11.51 19.61 -21.48
CA GLU A 110 -12.05 18.24 -21.39
C GLU A 110 -13.53 18.19 -21.77
N LEU A 111 -13.92 17.19 -22.56
CA LEU A 111 -15.31 17.07 -23.06
C LEU A 111 -16.36 16.80 -21.98
N SER A 112 -16.29 15.68 -21.25
CA SER A 112 -17.32 15.31 -20.27
C SER A 112 -16.77 14.94 -18.89
N GLY A 113 -15.45 15.05 -18.70
CA GLY A 113 -14.75 14.52 -17.52
C GLY A 113 -14.87 12.99 -17.36
N SER A 114 -15.39 12.26 -18.35
CA SER A 114 -15.53 10.80 -18.26
C SER A 114 -14.22 10.05 -18.48
N HIS A 115 -13.32 10.66 -19.26
CA HIS A 115 -12.04 10.09 -19.66
C HIS A 115 -10.90 10.99 -19.20
N PRO A 116 -9.75 10.42 -18.80
CA PRO A 116 -8.59 11.21 -18.43
C PRO A 116 -8.11 12.04 -19.64
N PRO A 117 -7.59 13.25 -19.41
CA PRO A 117 -7.10 14.07 -20.51
C PRO A 117 -5.92 13.40 -21.21
N ASN A 118 -5.94 13.47 -22.54
CA ASN A 118 -4.88 13.01 -23.42
C ASN A 118 -3.63 13.91 -23.32
N LYS A 119 -2.55 13.58 -24.04
CA LYS A 119 -1.29 14.35 -23.96
C LYS A 119 -1.47 15.81 -24.40
N GLN A 120 -2.21 16.06 -25.47
CA GLN A 120 -2.45 17.41 -26.00
C GLN A 120 -3.33 18.23 -25.05
N GLU A 121 -4.41 17.64 -24.54
CA GLU A 121 -5.29 18.27 -23.54
C GLU A 121 -4.53 18.64 -22.27
N LYS A 122 -3.59 17.78 -21.83
CA LYS A 122 -2.70 18.11 -20.69
C LYS A 122 -1.80 19.30 -20.99
N ILE A 123 -1.19 19.35 -22.17
CA ILE A 123 -0.35 20.48 -22.59
C ILE A 123 -1.18 21.78 -22.59
N LEU A 124 -2.38 21.74 -23.15
CA LEU A 124 -3.29 22.89 -23.14
C LEU A 124 -3.68 23.30 -21.72
N PHE A 125 -3.94 22.34 -20.83
CA PHE A 125 -4.25 22.63 -19.43
C PHE A 125 -3.06 23.32 -18.75
N PHE A 126 -1.84 22.82 -18.97
CA PHE A 126 -0.60 23.39 -18.42
C PHE A 126 -0.35 24.84 -18.87
N LYS A 127 -0.83 25.25 -20.05
CA LYS A 127 -0.75 26.66 -20.49
C LYS A 127 -1.47 27.61 -19.54
N TYR A 128 -2.53 27.15 -18.86
CA TYR A 128 -3.30 27.96 -17.94
C TYR A 128 -2.91 27.71 -16.48
N ARG A 129 -2.69 26.45 -16.08
CA ARG A 129 -2.37 26.11 -14.69
C ARG A 129 -1.67 24.74 -14.55
N PRO A 130 -0.75 24.56 -13.60
CA PRO A 130 -0.23 23.24 -13.26
C PRO A 130 -1.32 22.27 -12.79
N ILE A 131 -1.33 21.06 -13.33
CA ILE A 131 -2.25 19.99 -12.91
C ILE A 131 -1.83 19.45 -11.55
N ARG A 132 -2.70 19.56 -10.55
CA ARG A 132 -2.52 18.96 -9.22
C ARG A 132 -2.75 17.45 -9.29
N LYS A 133 -1.69 16.68 -9.06
CA LYS A 133 -1.69 15.22 -8.97
C LYS A 133 -1.83 14.76 -7.51
N GLY A 134 -2.16 13.48 -7.31
CA GLY A 134 -2.21 12.87 -5.99
C GLY A 134 -3.57 12.95 -5.29
N ALA A 135 -3.58 12.59 -4.01
CA ALA A 135 -4.78 12.45 -3.19
C ALA A 135 -5.57 13.76 -3.05
N TYR A 136 -6.88 13.64 -2.85
CA TYR A 136 -7.74 14.75 -2.49
C TYR A 136 -7.61 15.02 -0.99
N THR A 137 -7.46 16.29 -0.65
CA THR A 137 -7.49 16.75 0.73
C THR A 137 -8.93 16.79 1.26
N PRO A 138 -9.16 16.73 2.58
CA PRO A 138 -10.49 16.88 3.16
C PRO A 138 -11.18 18.17 2.73
N LYS A 139 -10.43 19.27 2.59
CA LYS A 139 -10.97 20.56 2.10
C LYS A 139 -11.50 20.46 0.67
N GLU A 140 -10.75 19.81 -0.23
CA GLU A 140 -11.21 19.58 -1.61
C GLU A 140 -12.46 18.68 -1.65
N ASP A 141 -12.56 17.69 -0.77
CA ASP A 141 -13.77 16.85 -0.68
C ASP A 141 -14.98 17.64 -0.18
N THR A 142 -14.80 18.53 0.80
CA THR A 142 -15.85 19.42 1.29
C THR A 142 -16.39 20.30 0.16
N ILE A 143 -15.51 20.91 -0.64
CA ILE A 143 -15.90 21.72 -1.81
C ILE A 143 -16.78 20.91 -2.79
N ILE A 144 -16.39 19.68 -3.12
CA ILE A 144 -17.19 18.83 -4.04
C ILE A 144 -18.58 18.53 -3.45
N LYS A 145 -18.66 18.29 -2.13
CA LYS A 145 -19.94 18.03 -1.46
C LYS A 145 -20.85 19.24 -1.43
N GLU A 146 -20.30 20.42 -1.12
CA GLU A 146 -21.02 21.69 -1.15
C GLU A 146 -21.53 22.01 -2.56
N ASN A 147 -20.68 21.81 -3.58
CA ASN A 147 -21.08 21.97 -4.98
C ASN A 147 -22.20 20.99 -5.37
N TRP A 148 -22.19 19.74 -4.90
CA TRP A 148 -23.28 18.80 -5.14
C TRP A 148 -24.59 19.25 -4.49
N LYS A 149 -24.53 19.70 -3.23
CA LYS A 149 -25.71 20.21 -2.51
C LYS A 149 -26.33 21.40 -3.23
N MET A 150 -25.50 22.37 -3.62
CA MET A 150 -25.95 23.56 -4.36
C MET A 150 -26.48 23.21 -5.76
N PHE A 151 -25.86 22.24 -6.44
CA PHE A 151 -26.39 21.71 -7.70
C PHE A 151 -27.80 21.15 -7.51
N CYS A 152 -28.01 20.37 -6.44
CA CYS A 152 -29.31 19.81 -6.10
C CYS A 152 -30.36 20.88 -5.82
N GLU A 153 -30.02 21.89 -5.03
CA GLU A 153 -30.92 23.02 -4.73
C GLU A 153 -31.35 23.76 -6.00
N LEU A 154 -30.40 24.07 -6.90
CA LEU A 154 -30.67 24.82 -8.13
C LEU A 154 -31.49 24.06 -9.17
N HIS A 155 -31.38 22.74 -9.21
CA HIS A 155 -32.03 21.90 -10.22
C HIS A 155 -33.19 21.06 -9.63
N ASP A 156 -33.64 21.41 -8.43
CA ASP A 156 -34.71 20.72 -7.68
C ASP A 156 -34.43 19.20 -7.56
N TRP A 157 -33.17 18.81 -7.39
CA TRP A 157 -32.77 17.41 -7.32
C TRP A 157 -32.58 16.97 -5.86
N ASP A 158 -32.95 15.73 -5.55
CA ASP A 158 -32.76 15.16 -4.21
C ASP A 158 -31.27 14.84 -3.97
N GLU A 159 -30.65 15.51 -3.00
CA GLU A 159 -29.25 15.33 -2.59
C GLU A 159 -28.93 13.86 -2.25
N LYS A 160 -29.90 13.11 -1.71
CA LYS A 160 -29.75 11.70 -1.34
C LYS A 160 -29.77 10.76 -2.54
N LYS A 161 -30.02 11.27 -3.75
CA LYS A 161 -30.08 10.49 -5.01
C LYS A 161 -28.95 10.88 -5.99
N PRO A 162 -27.67 10.69 -5.64
CA PRO A 162 -26.56 10.95 -6.57
C PRO A 162 -26.41 9.86 -7.64
N LYS A 163 -27.02 8.68 -7.45
CA LYS A 163 -26.87 7.47 -8.31
C LYS A 163 -26.93 7.76 -9.82
N PRO A 164 -27.85 8.60 -10.34
CA PRO A 164 -27.94 8.84 -11.78
C PRO A 164 -26.73 9.60 -12.35
N PHE A 165 -26.04 10.38 -11.52
CA PHE A 165 -24.88 11.17 -11.91
C PHE A 165 -23.55 10.42 -11.72
N LEU A 166 -23.54 9.29 -10.99
CA LEU A 166 -22.32 8.48 -10.77
C LEU A 166 -21.84 7.77 -12.05
N CYS A 167 -22.75 7.55 -13.00
CA CYS A 167 -22.49 6.92 -14.29
C CYS A 167 -23.35 7.60 -15.34
N TRP A 168 -22.80 7.91 -16.52
CA TRP A 168 -23.62 8.47 -17.61
C TRP A 168 -24.49 7.42 -18.28
N ARG A 169 -24.04 6.17 -18.29
CA ARG A 169 -24.71 5.05 -18.96
C ARG A 169 -25.34 4.13 -17.92
N HIS A 170 -26.65 3.94 -18.00
CA HIS A 170 -27.44 3.03 -17.18
C HIS A 170 -28.22 2.10 -18.10
N ASN A 171 -28.07 0.78 -17.92
CA ASN A 171 -28.71 -0.24 -18.76
C ASN A 171 -28.56 0.01 -20.27
N GLY A 172 -27.39 0.47 -20.70
CA GLY A 172 -27.11 0.74 -22.11
C GLY A 172 -27.48 2.15 -22.57
N MET A 173 -28.31 2.89 -21.82
CA MET A 173 -28.87 4.19 -22.18
C MET A 173 -28.21 5.35 -21.44
N TYR A 174 -28.23 6.54 -22.04
CA TYR A 174 -27.79 7.78 -21.40
C TYR A 174 -29.01 8.55 -20.88
N TYR A 175 -29.09 8.83 -19.58
CA TYR A 175 -30.21 9.59 -19.02
C TYR A 175 -30.07 11.10 -19.24
N ILE A 176 -28.84 11.61 -19.33
CA ILE A 176 -28.56 12.97 -19.80
C ILE A 176 -27.99 12.82 -21.20
N HIS A 177 -28.77 13.02 -22.26
CA HIS A 177 -28.30 12.75 -23.63
C HIS A 177 -27.23 13.73 -24.10
N ASP A 178 -27.37 15.02 -23.78
CA ASP A 178 -26.44 16.05 -24.24
C ASP A 178 -25.07 15.94 -23.54
N LEU A 179 -24.01 15.86 -24.36
CA LEU A 179 -22.63 15.85 -23.90
C LEU A 179 -22.26 17.17 -23.21
N ARG A 180 -22.78 18.30 -23.70
CA ARG A 180 -22.50 19.64 -23.14
C ARG A 180 -23.10 19.76 -21.75
N GLU A 181 -24.29 19.23 -21.52
CA GLU A 181 -24.89 19.21 -20.18
C GLU A 181 -24.08 18.33 -19.22
N ARG A 182 -23.59 17.16 -19.67
CA ARG A 182 -22.66 16.36 -18.85
C ARG A 182 -21.36 17.13 -18.53
N GLN A 183 -20.84 17.90 -19.49
CA GLN A 183 -19.67 18.75 -19.27
C GLN A 183 -19.96 19.81 -18.20
N LYS A 184 -21.06 20.54 -18.36
CA LYS A 184 -21.51 21.58 -17.42
C LYS A 184 -21.70 21.01 -16.02
N PHE A 185 -22.25 19.80 -15.89
CA PHE A 185 -22.35 19.14 -14.59
C PHE A 185 -20.98 19.01 -13.91
N VAL A 186 -19.98 18.49 -14.62
CA VAL A 186 -18.64 18.29 -14.05
C VAL A 186 -17.95 19.64 -13.81
N GLN A 187 -18.17 20.63 -14.67
CA GLN A 187 -17.71 22.00 -14.44
C GLN A 187 -18.33 22.60 -13.18
N PHE A 188 -19.63 22.38 -12.95
CA PHE A 188 -20.33 22.78 -11.74
C PHE A 188 -19.65 22.18 -10.50
N LEU A 189 -19.38 20.87 -10.52
CA LEU A 189 -18.69 20.18 -9.42
C LEU A 189 -17.24 20.68 -9.22
N ALA A 190 -16.57 21.09 -10.30
CA ALA A 190 -15.18 21.56 -10.28
C ALA A 190 -15.03 23.03 -9.85
N ASN A 191 -16.12 23.72 -9.53
CA ASN A 191 -16.07 25.08 -9.00
C ASN A 191 -15.20 25.13 -7.72
N GLY A 192 -14.29 26.10 -7.64
CA GLY A 192 -13.30 26.17 -6.56
C GLY A 192 -12.12 25.19 -6.66
N LEU A 193 -12.05 24.34 -7.71
CA LEU A 193 -10.96 23.37 -7.93
C LEU A 193 -10.23 23.58 -9.27
N PRO A 194 -9.66 24.78 -9.52
CA PRO A 194 -9.13 25.17 -10.83
C PRO A 194 -7.87 24.41 -11.27
N SER A 195 -7.14 23.77 -10.33
CA SER A 195 -5.93 22.99 -10.62
C SER A 195 -6.20 21.48 -10.79
N ARG A 196 -7.44 21.04 -10.62
CA ARG A 196 -7.84 19.64 -10.85
C ARG A 196 -8.52 19.54 -12.22
N THR A 197 -8.28 18.43 -12.92
CA THR A 197 -8.94 18.13 -14.19
C THR A 197 -10.39 17.73 -13.93
N LEU A 198 -11.29 17.97 -14.90
CA LEU A 198 -12.70 17.57 -14.81
C LEU A 198 -12.82 16.06 -14.56
N TYR A 199 -11.99 15.26 -15.23
CA TYR A 199 -11.91 13.83 -14.99
C TYR A 199 -11.56 13.45 -13.56
N SER A 200 -10.59 14.16 -12.97
CA SER A 200 -10.17 13.90 -11.60
C SER A 200 -11.31 14.21 -10.63
N VAL A 201 -11.96 15.37 -10.80
CA VAL A 201 -13.09 15.81 -9.95
C VAL A 201 -14.26 14.84 -10.08
N TYR A 202 -14.66 14.47 -11.30
CA TYR A 202 -15.75 13.53 -11.52
C TYR A 202 -15.45 12.14 -10.95
N SER A 203 -14.20 11.67 -11.11
CA SER A 203 -13.76 10.41 -10.50
C SER A 203 -13.82 10.46 -8.98
N ARG A 204 -13.48 11.61 -8.36
CA ARG A 204 -13.58 11.80 -6.92
C ARG A 204 -15.03 11.85 -6.44
N PHE A 205 -15.89 12.59 -7.13
CA PHE A 205 -17.33 12.63 -6.87
C PHE A 205 -17.94 11.22 -6.83
N LYS A 206 -17.60 10.37 -7.82
CA LYS A 206 -18.02 8.96 -7.81
C LYS A 206 -17.57 8.20 -6.57
N ILE A 207 -16.38 8.47 -6.06
CA ILE A 207 -15.85 7.80 -4.87
C ILE A 207 -16.60 8.27 -3.62
N LEU A 208 -16.85 9.59 -3.49
CA LEU A 208 -17.52 10.18 -2.33
C LEU A 208 -18.97 9.69 -2.18
N TYR A 209 -19.68 9.51 -3.28
CA TYR A 209 -21.11 9.17 -3.30
C TYR A 209 -21.42 7.72 -3.69
N ARG A 210 -20.40 6.88 -3.92
CA ARG A 210 -20.59 5.44 -4.00
C ARG A 210 -20.64 4.89 -2.57
N ASN A 211 -21.72 4.18 -2.24
CA ASN A 211 -21.86 3.41 -1.00
C ASN A 211 -20.96 2.17 -0.99
N LYS A 212 -19.65 2.37 -1.15
CA LYS A 212 -18.63 1.33 -1.16
C LYS A 212 -17.83 1.41 0.13
N ILE A 213 -17.61 0.26 0.74
CA ILE A 213 -16.75 0.09 1.91
C ILE A 213 -15.31 0.32 1.43
N THR A 214 -14.78 1.51 1.70
CA THR A 214 -13.39 1.86 1.46
C THR A 214 -12.63 1.88 2.78
N ARG A 215 -11.36 1.43 2.78
CA ARG A 215 -10.43 1.50 3.92
C ARG A 215 -10.73 0.59 5.13
N VAL A 216 -11.70 -0.31 5.04
CA VAL A 216 -11.93 -1.36 6.05
C VAL A 216 -11.19 -2.64 5.64
N ARG A 217 -10.64 -3.40 6.59
CA ARG A 217 -10.03 -4.71 6.31
C ARG A 217 -11.06 -5.68 5.72
N TYR A 218 -10.60 -6.63 4.91
CA TYR A 218 -11.44 -7.72 4.43
C TYR A 218 -11.73 -8.69 5.58
N THR A 219 -13.00 -9.07 5.74
CA THR A 219 -13.40 -10.10 6.69
C THR A 219 -13.17 -11.49 6.10
N PHE A 220 -13.13 -12.48 6.99
CA PHE A 220 -13.03 -13.89 6.59
C PHE A 220 -14.18 -14.34 5.68
N GLU A 221 -15.39 -13.84 5.92
CA GLU A 221 -16.56 -14.12 5.06
C GLU A 221 -16.41 -13.50 3.67
N GLU A 222 -15.89 -12.27 3.57
CA GLU A 222 -15.59 -11.65 2.28
C GLU A 222 -14.54 -12.48 1.51
N ASP A 223 -13.48 -12.93 2.18
CA ASP A 223 -12.46 -13.78 1.57
C ASP A 223 -13.04 -15.11 1.08
N LYS A 224 -13.89 -15.76 1.88
CA LYS A 224 -14.59 -17.00 1.51
C LYS A 224 -15.47 -16.78 0.28
N LYS A 225 -16.21 -15.67 0.20
CA LYS A 225 -17.02 -15.30 -0.97
C LYS A 225 -16.15 -15.10 -2.22
N ILE A 226 -15.02 -14.38 -2.10
CA ILE A 226 -14.09 -14.14 -3.22
C ILE A 226 -13.55 -15.48 -3.75
N LEU A 227 -13.07 -16.34 -2.87
CA LEU A 227 -12.50 -17.63 -3.26
C LEU A 227 -13.55 -18.56 -3.87
N THR A 228 -14.74 -18.65 -3.26
CA THR A 228 -15.84 -19.47 -3.77
C THR A 228 -16.23 -19.05 -5.19
N TYR A 229 -16.34 -17.74 -5.43
CA TYR A 229 -16.65 -17.19 -6.76
C TYR A 229 -15.55 -17.51 -7.79
N MET A 230 -14.28 -17.44 -7.39
CA MET A 230 -13.13 -17.64 -8.28
C MET A 230 -12.83 -19.12 -8.57
N GLN A 231 -13.30 -20.04 -7.73
CA GLN A 231 -13.17 -21.49 -7.91
C GLN A 231 -14.31 -22.12 -8.70
N ASP A 232 -15.37 -21.35 -8.95
CA ASP A 232 -16.47 -21.75 -9.81
C ASP A 232 -16.10 -21.45 -11.27
N THR A 233 -16.12 -22.46 -12.12
CA THR A 233 -15.66 -22.35 -13.52
C THR A 233 -16.53 -21.41 -14.33
N GLU A 234 -17.84 -21.39 -14.09
CA GLU A 234 -18.78 -20.54 -14.83
C GLU A 234 -18.62 -19.07 -14.43
N LEU A 235 -18.48 -18.78 -13.13
CA LEU A 235 -18.30 -17.43 -12.60
C LEU A 235 -16.91 -16.85 -12.90
N ASN A 236 -15.87 -17.67 -12.77
CA ASN A 236 -14.49 -17.22 -13.00
C ASN A 236 -14.18 -16.94 -14.48
N ASN A 237 -14.90 -17.56 -15.41
CA ASN A 237 -14.73 -17.30 -16.85
C ASN A 237 -15.42 -16.01 -17.32
N ARG A 238 -16.21 -15.36 -16.47
CA ARG A 238 -16.89 -14.10 -16.82
C ARG A 238 -15.90 -12.94 -16.90
N VAL A 239 -15.98 -12.20 -18.01
CA VAL A 239 -15.19 -10.98 -18.26
C VAL A 239 -15.34 -9.96 -17.13
N ARG A 240 -16.53 -9.89 -16.50
CA ARG A 240 -16.88 -8.90 -15.47
C ARG A 240 -16.76 -9.41 -14.02
N LYS A 241 -16.13 -10.56 -13.78
CA LYS A 241 -16.03 -11.20 -12.45
C LYS A 241 -15.69 -10.29 -11.28
N PHE A 242 -14.66 -9.44 -11.43
CA PHE A 242 -14.27 -8.52 -10.36
C PHE A 242 -15.25 -7.37 -10.18
N SER A 243 -15.95 -6.96 -11.23
CA SER A 243 -17.02 -5.96 -11.14
C SER A 243 -18.25 -6.54 -10.45
N GLU A 244 -18.58 -7.80 -10.72
CA GLU A 244 -19.66 -8.54 -10.07
C GLU A 244 -19.37 -8.74 -8.58
N LEU A 245 -18.19 -9.29 -8.24
CA LEU A 245 -17.77 -9.43 -6.84
C LEU A 245 -17.73 -8.10 -6.10
N ALA A 246 -17.28 -7.02 -6.75
CA ALA A 246 -17.28 -5.69 -6.14
C ALA A 246 -18.69 -5.20 -5.78
N LYS A 247 -19.72 -5.58 -6.54
CA LYS A 247 -21.12 -5.28 -6.20
C LYS A 247 -21.58 -6.09 -4.98
N ILE A 248 -21.32 -7.40 -4.98
CA ILE A 248 -21.69 -8.29 -3.88
C ILE A 248 -21.06 -7.82 -2.56
N LEU A 249 -19.77 -7.50 -2.59
CA LEU A 249 -19.00 -7.12 -1.41
C LEU A 249 -19.16 -5.64 -1.04
N LYS A 250 -19.84 -4.84 -1.88
CA LYS A 250 -19.88 -3.38 -1.77
C LYS A 250 -18.47 -2.77 -1.69
N ARG A 251 -17.51 -3.31 -2.46
CA ARG A 251 -16.11 -2.87 -2.51
C ARG A 251 -15.77 -2.27 -3.87
N THR A 252 -14.57 -1.73 -4.03
CA THR A 252 -14.05 -1.32 -5.35
C THR A 252 -13.48 -2.52 -6.10
N ASN A 253 -13.60 -2.54 -7.43
CA ASN A 253 -13.09 -3.62 -8.28
C ASN A 253 -11.58 -3.85 -8.05
N ARG A 254 -10.82 -2.76 -7.93
CA ARG A 254 -9.38 -2.79 -7.66
C ARG A 254 -9.07 -3.44 -6.31
N SER A 255 -9.81 -3.09 -5.26
CA SER A 255 -9.66 -3.67 -3.92
C SER A 255 -9.90 -5.18 -3.95
N VAL A 256 -10.95 -5.63 -4.61
CA VAL A 256 -11.28 -7.06 -4.74
C VAL A 256 -10.21 -7.81 -5.54
N LEU A 257 -9.72 -7.23 -6.65
CA LEU A 257 -8.64 -7.81 -7.45
C LEU A 257 -7.37 -8.01 -6.63
N LEU A 258 -6.91 -6.96 -5.93
CA LEU A 258 -5.72 -7.02 -5.08
C LEU A 258 -5.90 -8.03 -3.95
N ARG A 259 -7.10 -8.07 -3.33
CA ARG A 259 -7.40 -9.05 -2.29
C ARG A 259 -7.36 -10.47 -2.82
N TYR A 260 -7.98 -10.74 -3.97
CA TYR A 260 -7.92 -12.05 -4.60
C TYR A 260 -6.49 -12.46 -4.94
N GLN A 261 -5.67 -11.56 -5.49
CA GLN A 261 -4.25 -11.85 -5.74
C GLN A 261 -3.53 -12.24 -4.44
N TYR A 262 -3.76 -11.51 -3.35
CA TYR A 262 -3.22 -11.86 -2.04
C TYR A 262 -3.70 -13.25 -1.57
N LEU A 263 -5.00 -13.55 -1.68
CA LEU A 263 -5.55 -14.85 -1.30
C LEU A 263 -5.01 -15.98 -2.18
N LYS A 264 -4.82 -15.73 -3.48
CA LYS A 264 -4.21 -16.68 -4.41
C LYS A 264 -2.82 -17.06 -3.93
N LYS A 265 -1.98 -16.08 -3.60
CA LYS A 265 -0.64 -16.33 -3.05
C LYS A 265 -0.69 -17.09 -1.73
N LYS A 266 -1.54 -16.63 -0.81
CA LYS A 266 -1.64 -17.19 0.54
C LYS A 266 -2.12 -18.65 0.59
N TYR A 267 -2.99 -19.06 -0.33
CA TYR A 267 -3.70 -20.34 -0.25
C TYR A 267 -3.44 -21.30 -1.43
N PHE A 268 -2.89 -20.82 -2.55
CA PHE A 268 -2.74 -21.59 -3.79
C PHE A 268 -1.32 -21.58 -4.37
N GLU A 269 -0.35 -20.87 -3.78
CA GLU A 269 1.06 -21.14 -4.07
C GLU A 269 1.42 -22.47 -3.39
N THR A 270 2.04 -23.38 -4.16
CA THR A 270 2.47 -24.71 -3.70
C THR A 270 3.51 -24.55 -2.58
N GLU A 271 3.57 -25.48 -1.61
CA GLU A 271 4.63 -25.44 -0.58
C GLU A 271 6.03 -25.36 -1.21
N GLU A 272 6.24 -25.95 -2.38
CA GLU A 272 7.47 -25.86 -3.18
C GLU A 272 7.76 -24.48 -3.82
N GLU A 273 6.73 -23.69 -4.13
CA GLU A 273 6.90 -22.30 -4.63
C GLU A 273 7.16 -21.34 -3.47
N VAL A 274 6.53 -21.59 -2.32
CA VAL A 274 6.81 -20.86 -1.07
C VAL A 274 8.19 -21.22 -0.53
N GLN A 275 8.64 -22.48 -0.65
CA GLN A 275 9.99 -22.91 -0.25
C GLN A 275 11.08 -22.28 -1.12
N ARG A 276 10.82 -22.02 -2.41
CA ARG A 276 11.72 -21.23 -3.28
C ARG A 276 11.77 -19.74 -2.93
N LEU A 277 10.81 -19.24 -2.16
CA LEU A 277 10.70 -17.85 -1.73
C LEU A 277 11.23 -17.61 -0.30
N VAL A 278 11.52 -18.66 0.47
CA VAL A 278 11.77 -18.57 1.91
C VAL A 278 13.15 -19.16 2.24
N ASP A 279 13.99 -18.32 2.85
CA ASP A 279 15.35 -18.57 3.34
C ASP A 279 16.44 -18.84 2.28
N ILE A 280 16.69 -17.83 1.45
CA ILE A 280 17.97 -17.74 0.74
C ILE A 280 19.05 -17.39 1.77
N LYS A 281 19.98 -18.31 2.00
CA LYS A 281 21.21 -18.02 2.75
C LYS A 281 22.14 -17.17 1.88
N TRP A 282 22.32 -15.90 2.26
CA TRP A 282 23.20 -14.96 1.55
C TRP A 282 24.67 -15.20 1.90
N THR A 283 25.30 -16.16 1.23
CA THR A 283 26.73 -16.44 1.37
C THR A 283 27.59 -15.43 0.60
N LEU A 284 28.85 -15.23 1.00
CA LEU A 284 29.78 -14.36 0.28
C LEU A 284 29.92 -14.70 -1.22
N PRO A 285 29.99 -15.97 -1.65
CA PRO A 285 29.99 -16.31 -3.07
C PRO A 285 28.69 -15.88 -3.79
N LEU A 286 27.54 -16.01 -3.15
CA LEU A 286 26.27 -15.59 -3.72
C LEU A 286 26.18 -14.06 -3.83
N ILE A 287 26.66 -13.33 -2.80
CA ILE A 287 26.77 -11.87 -2.82
C ILE A 287 27.73 -11.41 -3.93
N ARG A 288 28.87 -12.08 -4.10
CA ARG A 288 29.82 -11.82 -5.20
C ARG A 288 29.16 -12.00 -6.55
N LYS A 289 28.41 -13.09 -6.73
CA LYS A 289 27.66 -13.37 -7.95
C LYS A 289 26.56 -12.32 -8.16
N PHE A 290 25.88 -11.89 -7.11
CA PHE A 290 24.88 -10.84 -7.14
C PHE A 290 25.48 -9.52 -7.65
N ILE A 291 26.55 -9.03 -7.01
CA ILE A 291 27.20 -7.76 -7.36
C ILE A 291 27.73 -7.79 -8.79
N LYS A 292 28.43 -8.87 -9.18
CA LYS A 292 28.96 -9.02 -10.54
C LYS A 292 27.87 -8.97 -11.61
N ASN A 293 26.75 -9.66 -11.39
CA ASN A 293 25.64 -9.63 -12.35
C ASN A 293 24.94 -8.27 -12.35
N LEU A 294 24.81 -7.61 -11.19
CA LEU A 294 24.20 -6.29 -11.10
C LEU A 294 25.01 -5.23 -11.87
N LEU A 295 26.34 -5.20 -11.69
CA LEU A 295 27.25 -4.32 -12.43
C LEU A 295 27.14 -4.55 -13.94
N ASN A 296 27.15 -5.81 -14.38
CA ASN A 296 27.00 -6.17 -15.79
C ASN A 296 25.64 -5.72 -16.37
N ILE A 297 24.54 -5.91 -15.64
CA ILE A 297 23.20 -5.51 -16.12
C ILE A 297 23.04 -3.99 -16.17
N THR A 298 23.66 -3.28 -15.23
CA THR A 298 23.61 -1.81 -15.14
C THR A 298 24.65 -1.12 -16.04
N LEU A 299 25.60 -1.87 -16.59
CA LEU A 299 26.76 -1.36 -17.32
C LEU A 299 27.62 -0.40 -16.49
N SER A 300 27.71 -0.65 -15.18
CA SER A 300 28.53 0.15 -14.26
C SER A 300 29.90 -0.49 -14.09
N GLU A 301 30.97 0.31 -14.10
CA GLU A 301 32.33 -0.17 -13.89
C GLU A 301 32.66 -0.28 -12.40
N ASP A 302 32.19 0.71 -11.63
CA ASP A 302 32.35 0.75 -10.18
C ASP A 302 31.01 0.51 -9.45
N ILE A 303 31.07 -0.24 -8.34
CA ILE A 303 29.95 -0.41 -7.42
C ILE A 303 29.50 0.92 -6.81
N MET A 304 30.41 1.88 -6.67
CA MET A 304 30.10 3.21 -6.14
C MET A 304 29.12 4.00 -7.02
N GLU A 305 29.06 3.71 -8.32
CA GLU A 305 28.06 4.32 -9.22
C GLU A 305 26.61 3.90 -8.87
N LEU A 306 26.46 2.77 -8.18
CA LEU A 306 25.17 2.26 -7.72
C LEU A 306 24.75 2.82 -6.37
N LYS A 307 25.59 3.63 -5.71
CA LYS A 307 25.24 4.33 -4.47
C LYS A 307 24.09 5.30 -4.77
N ASP A 308 22.98 5.13 -4.05
CA ASP A 308 21.75 5.92 -4.20
C ASP A 308 21.02 5.78 -5.56
N ALA A 309 21.45 4.86 -6.43
CA ALA A 309 20.86 4.65 -7.73
C ALA A 309 19.44 4.07 -7.64
N MET A 310 18.47 4.68 -8.35
CA MET A 310 17.11 4.15 -8.45
C MET A 310 17.01 3.08 -9.55
N LEU A 311 17.18 1.82 -9.15
CA LEU A 311 17.12 0.67 -10.07
C LEU A 311 15.67 0.33 -10.51
N PRO A 312 15.32 0.48 -11.80
CA PRO A 312 13.98 0.18 -12.32
C PRO A 312 13.64 -1.32 -12.28
N LYS A 313 12.33 -1.64 -12.30
CA LYS A 313 11.84 -3.04 -12.27
C LYS A 313 12.51 -3.97 -13.32
N PRO A 314 12.73 -3.56 -14.58
CA PRO A 314 13.37 -4.43 -15.57
C PRO A 314 14.79 -4.90 -15.19
N ILE A 315 15.55 -4.11 -14.43
CA ILE A 315 16.89 -4.50 -13.96
C ILE A 315 16.77 -5.70 -13.01
N TRP A 316 15.84 -5.62 -12.06
CA TRP A 316 15.60 -6.70 -11.11
C TRP A 316 15.10 -7.99 -11.77
N GLN A 317 14.31 -7.87 -12.85
CA GLN A 317 13.84 -9.03 -13.62
C GLN A 317 14.98 -9.70 -14.40
N LYS A 318 15.88 -8.92 -15.01
CA LYS A 318 17.10 -9.48 -15.61
C LYS A 318 18.00 -10.16 -14.58
N LEU A 319 18.09 -9.61 -13.37
CA LEU A 319 18.87 -10.20 -12.29
C LEU A 319 18.23 -11.50 -11.78
N GLU A 320 16.90 -11.57 -11.74
CA GLU A 320 16.14 -12.79 -11.45
C GLU A 320 16.45 -13.90 -12.46
N GLU A 321 16.51 -13.60 -13.76
CA GLU A 321 16.90 -14.57 -14.80
C GLU A 321 18.33 -15.10 -14.61
N LYS A 322 19.27 -14.24 -14.19
CA LYS A 322 20.69 -14.60 -13.99
C LYS A 322 20.95 -15.40 -12.71
N LEU A 323 20.21 -15.11 -11.64
CA LEU A 323 20.43 -15.71 -10.33
C LEU A 323 19.41 -16.81 -10.00
N ASN A 324 18.35 -16.94 -10.78
CA ASN A 324 17.20 -17.80 -10.49
C ASN A 324 16.59 -17.51 -9.10
N ILE A 325 16.54 -16.23 -8.73
CA ILE A 325 15.99 -15.73 -7.45
C ILE A 325 14.94 -14.67 -7.77
N ASN A 326 13.79 -14.73 -7.08
CA ASN A 326 12.70 -13.78 -7.33
C ASN A 326 13.17 -12.31 -7.24
N HIS A 327 12.79 -11.48 -8.22
CA HIS A 327 13.19 -10.07 -8.25
C HIS A 327 12.80 -9.27 -7.00
N ASN A 328 11.72 -9.65 -6.31
CA ASN A 328 11.33 -8.97 -5.07
C ASN A 328 12.29 -9.33 -3.93
N VAL A 329 12.72 -10.59 -3.83
CA VAL A 329 13.69 -11.02 -2.81
C VAL A 329 15.04 -10.35 -3.04
N LEU A 330 15.50 -10.29 -4.29
CA LEU A 330 16.72 -9.57 -4.69
C LEU A 330 16.67 -8.08 -4.31
N LYS A 331 15.56 -7.43 -4.64
CA LYS A 331 15.34 -6.02 -4.32
C LYS A 331 15.28 -5.78 -2.82
N THR A 332 14.57 -6.63 -2.08
CA THR A 332 14.46 -6.54 -0.61
C THR A 332 15.82 -6.70 0.06
N PHE A 333 16.62 -7.68 -0.37
CA PHE A 333 17.98 -7.88 0.13
C PHE A 333 18.89 -6.67 -0.15
N TRP A 334 18.84 -6.13 -1.37
CA TRP A 334 19.56 -4.90 -1.72
C TRP A 334 19.18 -3.74 -0.81
N GLN A 335 17.88 -3.46 -0.68
CA GLN A 335 17.39 -2.28 0.01
C GLN A 335 17.56 -2.35 1.53
N ASN A 336 17.42 -3.53 2.13
CA ASN A 336 17.39 -3.68 3.58
C ASN A 336 18.72 -4.10 4.20
N GLN A 337 19.68 -4.57 3.40
CA GLN A 337 20.91 -5.13 3.93
C GLN A 337 22.13 -4.78 3.06
N LEU A 338 22.21 -5.29 1.83
CA LEU A 338 23.45 -5.23 1.05
C LEU A 338 23.89 -3.79 0.72
N HIS A 339 22.97 -2.88 0.41
CA HIS A 339 23.32 -1.48 0.12
C HIS A 339 24.00 -0.81 1.31
N LEU A 340 23.51 -1.07 2.53
CA LEU A 340 24.11 -0.55 3.77
C LEU A 340 25.51 -1.13 3.97
N GLN A 341 25.67 -2.45 3.81
CA GLN A 341 26.96 -3.12 3.97
C GLN A 341 28.03 -2.66 2.96
N LEU A 342 27.63 -2.29 1.73
CA LEU A 342 28.54 -1.86 0.68
C LEU A 342 28.96 -0.39 0.80
N PHE A 343 28.03 0.49 1.20
CA PHE A 343 28.20 1.93 1.04
C PHE A 343 28.42 2.72 2.32
N SER A 344 28.22 2.12 3.50
CA SER A 344 28.54 2.77 4.78
C SER A 344 30.06 2.85 5.00
N THR A 345 30.52 3.94 5.64
CA THR A 345 31.93 4.11 6.03
C THR A 345 32.43 3.04 6.97
N ASP A 346 31.61 2.64 7.94
CA ASP A 346 31.98 1.78 9.05
C ASP A 346 30.99 0.60 9.19
N PRO A 347 31.37 -0.46 9.92
CA PRO A 347 30.43 -1.50 10.29
C PRO A 347 29.21 -0.93 11.02
N ILE A 348 28.03 -1.48 10.74
CA ILE A 348 26.78 -0.89 11.22
C ILE A 348 26.27 -1.62 12.45
N TYR A 349 25.99 -0.82 13.48
CA TYR A 349 25.24 -1.20 14.66
C TYR A 349 23.79 -0.76 14.51
N LEU A 350 22.87 -1.72 14.59
CA LEU A 350 21.45 -1.44 14.36
C LEU A 350 20.89 -0.50 15.44
N ASN A 351 21.37 -0.62 16.68
CA ASN A 351 20.95 0.25 17.77
C ASN A 351 21.36 1.70 17.54
N ASP A 352 22.53 1.96 16.96
CA ASP A 352 22.97 3.32 16.61
C ASP A 352 22.01 3.96 15.60
N ILE A 353 21.62 3.21 14.56
CA ILE A 353 20.64 3.69 13.57
C ILE A 353 19.29 3.97 14.23
N LYS A 354 18.84 3.07 15.13
CA LYS A 354 17.57 3.27 15.86
C LYS A 354 17.60 4.54 16.70
N ILE A 355 18.68 4.76 17.45
CA ILE A 355 18.85 5.94 18.31
C ILE A 355 18.85 7.20 17.45
N GLN A 356 19.71 7.27 16.42
CA GLN A 356 19.81 8.42 15.51
C GLN A 356 18.47 8.72 14.83
N LEU A 357 17.69 7.69 14.44
CA LEU A 357 16.35 7.89 13.88
C LEU A 357 15.39 8.52 14.89
N ILE A 358 15.39 8.05 16.15
CA ILE A 358 14.53 8.60 17.20
C ILE A 358 14.90 10.06 17.48
N GLU A 359 16.19 10.35 17.64
CA GLU A 359 16.72 11.70 17.87
C GLU A 359 16.35 12.64 16.73
N TYR A 360 16.48 12.20 15.48
CA TYR A 360 16.08 12.99 14.32
C TYR A 360 14.59 13.35 14.34
N MET A 361 13.71 12.38 14.61
CA MET A 361 12.26 12.64 14.63
C MET A 361 11.88 13.58 15.77
N TYR A 362 12.50 13.41 16.94
CA TYR A 362 12.30 14.26 18.11
C TYR A 362 12.78 15.69 17.86
N ALA A 363 14.02 15.87 17.40
CA ALA A 363 14.61 17.18 17.13
C ALA A 363 13.86 17.97 16.03
N LYS A 364 13.26 17.27 15.06
CA LYS A 364 12.41 17.89 14.03
C LYS A 364 10.98 18.16 14.49
N GLY A 365 10.58 17.71 15.68
CA GLY A 365 9.22 17.90 16.21
C GLY A 365 8.16 17.23 15.35
N ILE A 366 8.46 16.05 14.77
CA ILE A 366 7.55 15.37 13.84
C ILE A 366 6.26 14.97 14.57
N SER A 367 5.15 15.54 14.13
CA SER A 367 3.84 15.32 14.76
C SER A 367 2.97 14.33 14.00
N SER A 368 3.36 13.99 12.76
CA SER A 368 2.65 13.05 11.89
C SER A 368 3.62 12.22 11.05
N THR A 369 3.28 10.94 10.83
CA THR A 369 4.02 10.08 9.87
C THR A 369 4.07 10.65 8.45
N ARG A 370 3.13 11.54 8.10
CA ARG A 370 3.06 12.18 6.76
C ARG A 370 4.12 13.26 6.53
N GLU A 371 4.67 13.80 7.60
CA GLU A 371 5.74 14.81 7.52
C GLU A 371 7.09 14.16 7.16
N ILE A 372 7.20 12.84 7.35
CA ILE A 372 8.45 12.11 7.13
C ILE A 372 8.67 11.86 5.64
N ILE A 373 9.61 12.58 5.06
CA ILE A 373 10.11 12.35 3.70
C ILE A 373 11.34 11.45 3.78
N TRP A 374 11.15 10.13 3.73
CA TRP A 374 12.24 9.15 3.92
C TRP A 374 13.42 9.30 2.97
N SER A 375 13.20 9.81 1.75
CA SER A 375 14.29 10.11 0.80
C SER A 375 15.20 11.24 1.28
N ASN A 376 14.70 12.16 2.11
CA ASN A 376 15.50 13.23 2.71
C ASN A 376 16.22 12.70 3.96
N VAL A 377 15.54 11.87 4.77
CA VAL A 377 16.15 11.23 5.93
C VAL A 377 17.33 10.37 5.52
N ALA A 378 17.18 9.55 4.47
CA ALA A 378 18.25 8.68 3.96
C ALA A 378 19.56 9.41 3.63
N LYS A 379 19.52 10.68 3.22
CA LYS A 379 20.72 11.47 2.94
C LYS A 379 21.59 11.74 4.17
N LEU A 380 21.03 11.59 5.37
CA LEU A 380 21.72 11.77 6.64
C LEU A 380 22.36 10.48 7.15
N PHE A 381 22.06 9.33 6.55
CA PHE A 381 22.51 8.01 6.98
C PHE A 381 23.30 7.35 5.87
N ASP A 382 24.62 7.31 6.01
CA ASP A 382 25.49 6.82 4.94
C ASP A 382 25.23 5.34 4.59
N GLY A 383 24.97 5.09 3.32
CA GLY A 383 24.62 3.76 2.80
C GLY A 383 23.21 3.27 3.16
N ALA A 384 22.44 3.98 3.98
CA ALA A 384 21.10 3.53 4.35
C ALA A 384 20.06 3.91 3.29
N THR A 385 19.19 2.96 2.93
CA THR A 385 18.10 3.27 2.01
C THR A 385 16.89 3.84 2.75
N ALA A 386 16.12 4.68 2.06
CA ALA A 386 14.84 5.19 2.58
C ALA A 386 13.87 4.08 3.02
N VAL A 387 13.91 2.92 2.33
CA VAL A 387 13.07 1.76 2.65
C VAL A 387 13.50 1.13 3.97
N PHE A 388 14.80 0.92 4.15
CA PHE A 388 15.37 0.38 5.38
C PHE A 388 15.03 1.26 6.58
N LEU A 389 15.29 2.57 6.50
CA LEU A 389 15.01 3.50 7.61
C LEU A 389 13.52 3.55 7.96
N CYS A 390 12.65 3.57 6.94
CA CYS A 390 11.20 3.53 7.14
C CYS A 390 10.77 2.26 7.90
N ARG A 391 11.31 1.10 7.51
CA ARG A 391 10.98 -0.19 8.12
C ARG A 391 11.51 -0.26 9.56
N THR A 392 12.75 0.15 9.78
CA THR A 392 13.37 0.20 11.12
C THR A 392 12.56 1.07 12.08
N PHE A 393 12.19 2.27 11.66
CA PHE A 393 11.37 3.17 12.47
C PHE A 393 9.95 2.65 12.71
N PHE A 394 9.34 2.03 11.69
CA PHE A 394 8.02 1.42 11.84
C PHE A 394 8.00 0.33 12.91
N TYR A 395 9.04 -0.50 13.01
CA TYR A 395 9.15 -1.49 14.06
C TYR A 395 9.36 -0.88 15.44
N LEU A 396 10.16 0.19 15.56
CA LEU A 396 10.29 0.93 16.81
C LEU A 396 8.92 1.41 17.32
N VAL A 397 8.10 1.98 16.44
CA VAL A 397 6.75 2.43 16.76
C VAL A 397 5.84 1.26 17.17
N GLN A 398 5.92 0.11 16.50
CA GLN A 398 5.11 -1.07 16.85
C GLN A 398 5.48 -1.65 18.22
N GLU A 399 6.77 -1.62 18.57
CA GLU A 399 7.26 -2.12 19.85
C GLU A 399 6.75 -1.32 21.05
N CYS A 400 6.38 -0.05 20.87
CA CYS A 400 5.95 0.82 21.96
C CYS A 400 4.71 0.33 22.73
N LYS A 401 3.95 -0.67 22.24
CA LYS A 401 2.76 -1.26 22.91
C LYS A 401 1.79 -0.23 23.54
N MET A 402 1.81 1.02 23.09
CA MET A 402 0.98 2.07 23.68
C MET A 402 -0.45 1.83 23.21
N THR A 403 -1.33 1.49 24.14
CA THR A 403 -2.69 1.03 23.86
C THR A 403 -3.66 2.16 23.52
N ASN A 404 -3.23 3.42 23.58
CA ASN A 404 -4.13 4.57 23.44
C ASN A 404 -3.38 5.86 23.09
N VAL A 405 -2.87 5.98 21.86
CA VAL A 405 -2.25 7.24 21.42
C VAL A 405 -2.85 7.69 20.12
N ASP A 406 -3.80 8.62 20.22
CA ASP A 406 -4.37 9.33 19.09
C ASP A 406 -3.39 10.40 18.53
N ASN A 407 -2.20 10.57 19.13
CA ASN A 407 -1.19 11.56 18.74
C ASN A 407 0.20 10.94 18.49
N PHE A 408 0.67 10.97 17.25
CA PHE A 408 1.99 10.45 16.87
C PHE A 408 3.15 11.21 17.54
N ALA A 409 2.98 12.49 17.89
CA ALA A 409 4.00 13.25 18.63
C ALA A 409 4.35 12.60 19.98
N SER A 410 3.35 12.12 20.72
CA SER A 410 3.57 11.44 22.01
C SER A 410 4.29 10.09 21.86
N VAL A 411 4.15 9.43 20.70
CA VAL A 411 4.92 8.22 20.38
C VAL A 411 6.40 8.57 20.21
N VAL A 412 6.71 9.67 19.52
CA VAL A 412 8.09 10.15 19.32
C VAL A 412 8.72 10.55 20.65
N GLU A 413 8.00 11.26 21.52
CA GLU A 413 8.47 11.60 22.87
C GLU A 413 8.75 10.34 23.71
N HIS A 414 7.85 9.36 23.68
CA HIS A 414 8.05 8.10 24.39
C HIS A 414 9.25 7.32 23.86
N LEU A 415 9.43 7.26 22.54
CA LEU A 415 10.61 6.67 21.93
C LEU A 415 11.90 7.35 22.43
N TYR A 416 11.91 8.69 22.48
CA TYR A 416 13.08 9.44 22.90
C TYR A 416 13.40 9.23 24.40
N HIS A 417 12.42 9.40 25.28
CA HIS A 417 12.65 9.35 26.72
C HIS A 417 12.71 7.95 27.33
N THR A 418 12.07 6.96 26.71
CA THR A 418 11.99 5.59 27.26
C THR A 418 12.76 4.60 26.41
N LYS A 419 12.59 4.63 25.08
CA LYS A 419 13.18 3.60 24.20
C LYS A 419 14.68 3.77 23.99
N ILE A 420 15.20 5.00 23.88
CA ILE A 420 16.66 5.22 23.78
C ILE A 420 17.39 4.64 25.01
N PRO A 421 17.00 4.93 26.27
CA PRO A 421 17.62 4.30 27.43
C PRO A 421 17.52 2.77 27.46
N GLU A 422 16.42 2.19 26.98
CA GLU A 422 16.28 0.73 26.84
C GLU A 422 17.28 0.15 25.83
N ILE A 423 17.45 0.82 24.68
CA ILE A 423 18.39 0.42 23.63
C ILE A 423 19.83 0.49 24.15
N LEU A 424 20.19 1.56 24.85
CA LEU A 424 21.54 1.74 25.43
C LEU A 424 21.87 0.70 26.52
N LYS A 425 20.86 0.18 27.21
CA LYS A 425 21.02 -0.87 28.24
C LYS A 425 20.97 -2.28 27.68
N ALA A 426 20.69 -2.46 26.38
CA ALA A 426 20.64 -3.77 25.77
C ALA A 426 22.02 -4.43 25.79
N SER A 427 22.10 -5.68 26.23
CA SER A 427 23.37 -6.42 26.31
C SER A 427 23.90 -6.84 24.94
N ASN A 428 23.01 -6.91 23.94
CA ASN A 428 23.31 -7.41 22.61
C ASN A 428 22.83 -6.39 21.58
N ASP A 429 23.66 -6.12 20.57
CA ASP A 429 23.26 -5.38 19.38
C ASP A 429 23.46 -6.23 18.13
N LYS A 430 22.60 -6.01 17.14
CA LYS A 430 22.73 -6.61 15.84
C LYS A 430 23.73 -5.82 15.03
N PHE A 431 24.70 -6.56 14.51
CA PHE A 431 25.83 -6.05 13.77
C PHE A 431 25.72 -6.45 12.31
N LEU A 432 25.93 -5.49 11.41
CA LEU A 432 26.13 -5.75 9.99
C LEU A 432 27.58 -5.44 9.62
N PRO A 433 28.36 -6.44 9.16
CA PRO A 433 29.71 -6.19 8.72
C PRO A 433 29.71 -5.38 7.42
N LYS A 434 30.76 -4.57 7.26
CA LYS A 434 31.00 -3.85 6.01
C LYS A 434 31.59 -4.81 4.98
N ILE A 435 31.03 -4.78 3.78
CA ILE A 435 31.47 -5.57 2.63
C ILE A 435 32.31 -4.66 1.72
N ILE A 436 33.56 -5.04 1.49
CA ILE A 436 34.44 -4.35 0.55
C ILE A 436 34.47 -5.17 -0.73
N TYR A 437 34.03 -4.56 -1.84
CA TYR A 437 34.12 -5.14 -3.17
C TYR A 437 35.18 -4.39 -3.99
N LYS A 438 36.30 -5.05 -4.30
CA LYS A 438 37.39 -4.47 -5.12
C LYS A 438 37.92 -5.51 -6.09
N ASN A 439 38.07 -5.13 -7.37
CA ASN A 439 38.62 -5.99 -8.43
C ASN A 439 37.95 -7.38 -8.49
N GLY A 440 36.64 -7.41 -8.27
CA GLY A 440 35.87 -8.65 -8.26
C GLY A 440 36.11 -9.56 -7.06
N LYS A 441 36.88 -9.15 -6.04
CA LYS A 441 37.04 -9.84 -4.75
C LYS A 441 36.15 -9.19 -3.68
N ILE A 442 35.67 -10.01 -2.73
CA ILE A 442 34.91 -9.56 -1.56
C ILE A 442 35.74 -9.83 -0.31
N SER A 443 35.83 -8.84 0.59
CA SER A 443 36.32 -9.00 1.95
C SER A 443 35.35 -8.40 2.96
N LEU A 444 35.36 -8.90 4.20
CA LEU A 444 34.55 -8.39 5.29
C LEU A 444 35.41 -7.57 6.25
N LEU A 445 34.88 -6.44 6.70
CA LEU A 445 35.42 -5.68 7.81
C LEU A 445 34.50 -5.91 9.03
N ASN A 446 35.03 -6.61 10.03
CA ASN A 446 34.32 -6.99 11.24
C ASN A 446 34.63 -6.06 12.43
N GLN A 447 33.98 -6.32 13.56
CA GLN A 447 33.97 -5.55 14.82
C GLN A 447 35.34 -5.11 15.38
N LYS A 448 36.44 -5.74 14.93
CA LYS A 448 37.82 -5.45 15.36
C LYS A 448 38.69 -4.74 14.31
N ASN A 449 38.11 -4.25 13.21
CA ASN A 449 38.84 -3.76 12.03
C ASN A 449 39.80 -4.79 11.40
N GLU A 450 39.67 -6.07 11.77
CA GLU A 450 40.39 -7.17 11.14
C GLU A 450 39.75 -7.45 9.77
N ILE A 451 40.53 -7.34 8.71
CA ILE A 451 40.12 -7.71 7.36
C ILE A 451 40.22 -9.22 7.25
N SER A 452 39.09 -9.91 7.20
CA SER A 452 39.08 -11.32 6.80
C SER A 452 39.12 -11.40 5.28
N THR A 453 40.31 -11.58 4.73
CA THR A 453 40.48 -12.01 3.34
C THR A 453 40.22 -13.51 3.27
N VAL A 454 38.99 -13.90 2.92
CA VAL A 454 38.69 -15.31 2.66
C VAL A 454 39.12 -15.60 1.22
N ASP A 455 40.35 -16.10 1.07
CA ASP A 455 40.70 -16.90 -0.09
C ASP A 455 39.97 -18.25 0.03
N ILE A 456 39.50 -18.72 -1.12
CA ILE A 456 38.55 -19.83 -1.27
C ILE A 456 39.07 -21.08 -0.57
N ASN A 457 38.43 -21.47 0.52
CA ASN A 457 37.99 -22.84 0.78
C ASN A 457 36.89 -22.82 1.84
N ASP A 458 35.89 -23.69 1.64
CA ASP A 458 34.65 -23.80 2.40
C ASP A 458 34.87 -23.79 3.93
N GLN A 459 34.73 -22.63 4.56
CA GLN A 459 34.50 -22.56 6.00
C GLN A 459 33.23 -21.77 6.30
N GLU A 460 32.35 -22.50 6.96
CA GLU A 460 31.07 -22.11 7.51
C GLU A 460 31.24 -20.88 8.41
N ILE A 461 30.49 -19.83 8.11
CA ILE A 461 30.28 -18.74 9.06
C ILE A 461 28.92 -19.02 9.69
N ASP A 462 28.94 -19.26 11.00
CA ASP A 462 27.76 -19.45 11.83
C ASP A 462 26.81 -18.25 11.75
N HIS A 463 25.54 -18.57 11.88
CA HIS A 463 24.33 -17.76 11.78
C HIS A 463 24.45 -16.27 12.19
N PHE A 464 24.00 -15.38 11.29
CA PHE A 464 23.64 -13.97 11.56
C PHE A 464 22.14 -13.73 11.36
#